data_AF-A0A9D8MNZ8-F1
#
_entry.id   AF-A0A9D8MNZ8-F1
#
_cell.length_a   1.000
_cell.length_b   1.000
_cell.length_c   1.000
_cell.angle_alpha   90.00
_cell.angle_beta   90.00
_cell.angle_gamma   90.00
#
_symmetry.space_group_name_H-M   'P 1'
#
loop_
_entity.id
_entity.type
_entity.pdbx_description
1 polymer ?
#
loop_
_entity_poly.entity_id
_entity_poly.type
_entity_poly.pdbx_seq_one_letter_code
_entity_poly.pdbx_strand_id
1 'polypeptide(L)'
;MDAINNLFSLLSSVLWGWPMVILLLGTHVFLTFRLRIPQRRLLTGIRLSVKKDKGATGDVSQFGALATALAATIGTGNIVGVATAVALGGPGAVLWCWLTGIFGMATKYAEGLLAVKYRVKGSDGRTYGGPMYAL
;
A
#
# COMPACT_ATOMS: atom_id res chain seq x y z
N MET A 1 -24.15 24.88 -16.32
CA MET A 1 -23.17 23.77 -16.36
C MET A 1 -21.80 24.20 -15.84
N ASP A 2 -21.30 25.38 -16.22
CA ASP A 2 -19.90 25.78 -15.95
C ASP A 2 -19.58 26.02 -14.47
N ALA A 3 -20.51 26.59 -13.70
CA ALA A 3 -20.32 26.79 -12.25
C ALA A 3 -20.17 25.46 -11.49
N ILE A 4 -20.91 24.42 -11.91
CA ILE A 4 -20.81 23.07 -11.32
C ILE A 4 -19.48 22.42 -11.72
N ASN A 5 -19.10 22.51 -13.00
CA ASN A 5 -17.81 21.99 -13.47
C ASN A 5 -16.61 22.69 -12.78
N ASN A 6 -16.70 24.00 -12.57
CA ASN A 6 -15.67 24.77 -11.86
C ASN A 6 -15.58 24.36 -10.38
N LEU A 7 -16.72 24.11 -9.72
CA LEU A 7 -16.75 23.58 -8.36
C LEU A 7 -16.09 22.19 -8.27
N PHE A 8 -16.42 21.28 -9.19
CA PHE A 8 -15.79 19.95 -9.24
C PHE A 8 -14.29 20.02 -9.54
N SER A 9 -13.87 20.93 -10.42
CA SER A 9 -12.45 21.14 -10.72
C SER A 9 -11.68 21.67 -9.51
N LEU A 10 -12.26 22.61 -8.75
CA LEU A 10 -11.68 23.11 -7.50
C LEU A 10 -11.57 22.01 -6.45
N LEU A 11 -12.64 21.24 -6.23
CA LEU A 11 -12.60 20.13 -5.27
C LEU A 11 -11.58 19.07 -5.69
N SER A 12 -11.52 18.74 -6.97
CA SER A 12 -10.54 17.79 -7.51
C SER A 12 -9.11 18.27 -7.31
N SER A 13 -8.80 19.52 -7.64
CA SER A 13 -7.44 20.08 -7.47
C SER A 13 -7.01 20.18 -6.00
N VAL A 14 -7.93 20.47 -5.08
CA VAL A 14 -7.66 20.49 -3.65
C VAL A 14 -7.45 19.07 -3.11
N LEU A 15 -8.32 18.12 -3.48
CA LEU A 15 -8.24 16.75 -2.97
C LEU A 15 -7.04 15.99 -3.54
N TRP A 16 -6.82 16.05 -4.85
CA TRP A 16 -5.76 15.27 -5.53
C TRP A 16 -4.44 16.02 -5.66
N GLY A 17 -4.37 17.27 -5.22
CA GLY A 17 -3.17 18.09 -5.23
C GLY A 17 -2.26 17.86 -4.03
N TRP A 18 -1.61 18.94 -3.58
CA TRP A 18 -0.67 18.92 -2.46
C TRP A 18 -1.23 18.34 -1.14
N PRO A 19 -2.50 18.56 -0.74
CA PRO A 19 -3.03 18.01 0.50
C PRO A 19 -2.94 16.48 0.58
N MET A 20 -3.28 15.76 -0.48
CA MET A 20 -3.19 14.29 -0.50
C MET A 20 -1.74 13.81 -0.46
N VAL A 21 -0.83 14.49 -1.18
CA VAL A 21 0.60 14.15 -1.15
C VAL A 21 1.17 14.30 0.26
N ILE A 22 0.87 15.42 0.93
CA ILE A 22 1.30 15.68 2.31
C ILE A 22 0.71 14.66 3.28
N LEU A 23 -0.58 14.33 3.14
CA LEU A 23 -1.24 13.36 4.01
C LEU A 23 -0.68 11.95 3.85
N LEU A 24 -0.43 11.51 2.61
CA LEU A 24 0.17 10.20 2.34
C LEU A 24 1.60 10.12 2.83
N LEU A 25 2.47 11.05 2.42
CA LEU A 25 3.86 11.09 2.87
C LEU A 25 3.96 11.26 4.40
N GLY A 26 3.15 12.15 4.97
CA GLY A 26 3.07 12.36 6.41
C GLY A 26 2.68 11.08 7.16
N THR A 27 1.70 10.33 6.64
CA THR A 27 1.30 9.03 7.20
C THR A 27 2.42 7.99 7.09
N HIS A 28 3.12 7.92 5.95
CA HIS A 28 4.23 7.00 5.77
C HIS A 28 5.37 7.26 6.76
N VAL A 29 5.74 8.52 6.94
CA VAL A 29 6.78 8.94 7.88
C VAL A 29 6.32 8.70 9.33
N PHE A 30 5.11 9.13 9.68
CA PHE A 30 4.54 8.93 11.01
C PHE A 30 4.49 7.45 11.42
N LEU A 31 3.98 6.58 10.55
CA LEU A 31 3.91 5.14 10.81
C LEU A 31 5.30 4.51 10.86
N THR A 32 6.25 4.97 10.03
CA THR A 32 7.63 4.49 10.08
C THR A 32 8.25 4.72 11.46
N PHE A 33 8.08 5.90 12.05
CA PHE A 33 8.59 6.19 13.39
C PHE A 33 7.79 5.47 14.49
N ARG A 34 6.46 5.50 14.42
CA ARG A 34 5.57 4.87 15.43
C ARG A 34 5.78 3.35 15.52
N LEU A 35 6.02 2.69 14.40
CA LEU A 35 6.25 1.24 14.31
C LEU A 35 7.72 0.84 14.52
N ARG A 36 8.59 1.79 14.89
CA ARG A 36 10.03 1.57 15.12
C ARG A 36 10.76 0.98 13.91
N ILE A 37 10.49 1.54 12.73
CA ILE A 37 11.17 1.22 11.45
C ILE A 37 11.00 -0.28 11.09
N PRO A 38 9.79 -0.72 10.72
CA PRO A 38 9.53 -2.11 10.32
C PRO A 38 10.38 -2.55 9.11
N GLN A 39 10.86 -1.61 8.29
CA GLN A 39 11.72 -1.86 7.14
C GLN A 39 12.98 -2.67 7.49
N ARG A 40 13.51 -2.55 8.73
CA ARG A 40 14.68 -3.31 9.19
C ARG A 40 14.47 -4.82 9.21
N ARG A 41 13.21 -5.28 9.28
CA ARG A 41 12.85 -6.71 9.34
C ARG A 41 12.45 -7.28 7.97
N LEU A 42 12.65 -6.52 6.88
CA LEU A 42 12.25 -6.92 5.53
C LEU A 42 12.77 -8.30 5.12
N LEU A 43 14.07 -8.57 5.33
CA LEU A 43 14.69 -9.85 4.98
C LEU A 43 14.07 -11.01 5.76
N THR A 44 13.75 -10.80 7.04
CA THR A 44 13.05 -11.79 7.85
C THR A 44 11.64 -12.04 7.32
N GLY A 45 10.91 -10.98 6.95
CA GLY A 45 9.59 -11.07 6.36
C GLY A 45 9.58 -11.91 5.08
N ILE A 46 10.48 -11.62 4.13
CA ILE A 46 10.61 -12.36 2.87
C ILE A 46 10.91 -13.84 3.15
N ARG A 47 11.86 -14.12 4.05
CA ARG A 47 12.21 -15.50 4.41
C ARG A 47 11.02 -16.27 4.98
N LEU A 48 10.19 -15.62 5.80
CA LEU A 48 8.98 -16.23 6.34
C LEU A 48 7.92 -16.45 5.26
N SER A 49 7.74 -15.52 4.32
CA SER A 49 6.75 -15.67 3.24
C SER A 49 7.05 -16.82 2.27
N VAL A 50 8.32 -17.18 2.09
CA VAL A 50 8.74 -18.27 1.20
C VAL A 50 8.90 -19.60 1.94
N LYS A 51 9.05 -19.58 3.27
CA LYS A 51 9.17 -20.79 4.07
C LYS A 51 7.80 -21.48 4.18
N LYS A 52 7.77 -22.78 3.92
CA LYS A 52 6.56 -23.58 4.08
C LYS A 52 6.32 -23.84 5.58
N ASP A 53 5.24 -23.28 6.12
CA ASP A 53 4.83 -23.52 7.50
C ASP A 53 3.87 -24.72 7.56
N LYS A 54 4.29 -25.79 8.23
CA LYS A 54 3.56 -27.07 8.29
C LYS A 54 2.32 -27.01 9.19
N GLY A 55 2.15 -25.95 9.98
CA GLY A 55 1.01 -25.74 10.89
C GLY A 55 0.18 -24.49 10.58
N ALA A 56 0.38 -23.84 9.43
CA ALA A 56 -0.31 -22.59 9.12
C ALA A 56 -1.81 -22.81 8.87
N THR A 57 -2.64 -22.16 9.68
CA THR A 57 -4.10 -22.09 9.49
C THR A 57 -4.45 -20.85 8.67
N GLY A 58 -4.97 -21.05 7.46
CA GLY A 58 -5.43 -19.98 6.57
C GLY A 58 -5.88 -20.50 5.21
N ASP A 59 -6.73 -19.74 4.52
CA ASP A 59 -7.36 -20.15 3.25
C ASP A 59 -6.35 -20.26 2.09
N VAL A 60 -5.19 -19.60 2.22
CA VAL A 60 -4.10 -19.59 1.23
C VAL A 60 -2.74 -19.71 1.91
N SER A 61 -1.78 -20.33 1.21
CA SER A 61 -0.39 -20.44 1.68
C SER A 61 0.28 -19.06 1.81
N GLN A 62 1.29 -18.94 2.67
CA GLN A 62 2.05 -17.71 2.87
C GLN A 62 2.66 -17.18 1.55
N PHE A 63 3.22 -18.08 0.75
CA PHE A 63 3.74 -17.75 -0.57
C PHE A 63 2.63 -17.36 -1.55
N GLY A 64 1.50 -18.07 -1.53
CA GLY A 64 0.33 -17.75 -2.36
C GLY A 64 -0.21 -16.35 -2.06
N ALA A 65 -0.35 -15.99 -0.78
CA ALA A 65 -0.78 -14.65 -0.38
C ALA A 65 0.20 -13.56 -0.84
N LEU A 66 1.51 -13.80 -0.72
CA LEU A 66 2.53 -12.89 -1.24
C LEU A 66 2.44 -12.74 -2.76
N ALA A 67 2.33 -13.86 -3.49
CA ALA A 67 2.23 -13.86 -4.94
C ALA A 67 0.97 -13.13 -5.44
N THR A 68 -0.18 -13.35 -4.79
CA THR A 68 -1.41 -12.63 -5.11
C THR A 68 -1.27 -11.12 -4.87
N ALA A 69 -0.66 -10.72 -3.75
CA ALA A 69 -0.42 -9.30 -3.46
C ALA A 69 0.55 -8.65 -4.47
N LEU A 70 1.61 -9.36 -4.88
CA LEU A 70 2.55 -8.89 -5.89
C LEU A 70 1.90 -8.80 -7.27
N ALA A 71 1.12 -9.81 -7.67
CA ALA A 71 0.40 -9.80 -8.94
C ALA A 71 -0.61 -8.64 -9.04
N ALA A 72 -1.25 -8.28 -7.91
CA ALA A 72 -2.18 -7.15 -7.87
C ALA A 72 -1.48 -5.78 -7.91
N THR A 73 -0.18 -5.70 -7.57
CA THR A 73 0.54 -4.42 -7.44
C THR A 73 1.55 -4.19 -8.57
N ILE A 74 2.01 -5.24 -9.25
CA ILE A 74 2.90 -5.15 -10.40
C ILE A 74 2.05 -5.20 -11.67
N GLY A 75 2.02 -4.09 -12.41
CA GLY A 75 1.30 -4.03 -13.68
C GLY A 75 1.75 -2.89 -14.57
N THR A 76 1.10 -2.76 -15.73
CA THR A 76 1.37 -1.72 -16.73
C THR A 76 1.33 -0.32 -16.15
N GLY A 77 0.46 -0.08 -15.16
CA GLY A 77 0.35 1.20 -14.46
C GLY A 77 1.64 1.64 -13.77
N ASN A 78 2.41 0.70 -13.19
CA ASN A 78 3.68 1.05 -12.55
C ASN A 78 4.76 1.37 -13.60
N ILE A 79 4.75 0.66 -14.73
CA ILE A 79 5.73 0.88 -15.81
C ILE A 79 5.49 2.23 -16.46
N VAL A 80 4.25 2.48 -16.91
CA VAL A 80 3.86 3.74 -17.55
C VAL A 80 3.95 4.89 -16.54
N GLY A 81 3.51 4.69 -15.30
CA GLY A 81 3.55 5.71 -14.26
C GLY A 81 4.96 6.20 -13.96
N VAL A 82 5.94 5.28 -13.83
CA VAL A 82 7.35 5.66 -13.64
C VAL A 82 7.90 6.34 -14.89
N ALA A 83 7.59 5.85 -16.09
CA ALA A 83 8.02 6.48 -17.34
C ALA A 83 7.49 7.91 -17.47
N THR A 84 6.20 8.14 -17.18
CA THR A 84 5.59 9.48 -17.17
C THR A 84 6.18 10.38 -16.09
N ALA A 85 6.42 9.85 -14.88
CA ALA A 85 7.04 10.61 -13.81
C ALA A 85 8.45 11.10 -14.18
N VAL A 86 9.25 10.26 -14.84
CA VAL A 86 10.59 10.64 -15.32
C VAL A 86 10.51 11.58 -16.52
N ALA A 87 9.59 11.35 -17.45
CA ALA A 87 9.41 12.22 -18.63
C ALA A 87 8.98 13.64 -18.24
N LEU A 88 8.10 13.80 -17.26
CA LEU A 88 7.58 15.10 -16.82
C LEU A 88 8.41 15.73 -15.70
N GLY A 89 8.93 14.94 -14.77
CA GLY A 89 9.65 15.39 -13.57
C GLY A 89 11.18 15.30 -13.67
N GLY A 90 11.70 14.77 -14.78
CA GLY A 90 13.13 14.52 -14.97
C GLY A 90 13.67 13.32 -14.18
N PRO A 91 14.98 13.06 -14.26
CA PRO A 91 15.61 11.88 -13.64
C PRO A 91 15.49 11.86 -12.11
N GLY A 92 15.29 13.03 -11.47
CA GLY A 92 15.08 13.13 -10.02
C GLY A 92 13.81 12.44 -9.52
N ALA A 93 12.82 12.18 -10.39
CA ALA A 93 11.60 11.47 -10.03
C ALA A 93 11.87 10.05 -9.49
N VAL A 94 12.92 9.38 -9.98
CA VAL A 94 13.29 8.03 -9.55
C VAL A 94 13.64 7.99 -8.06
N LEU A 95 14.38 9.00 -7.57
CA LEU A 95 14.74 9.11 -6.16
C LEU A 95 13.48 9.19 -5.28
N TRP A 96 12.50 10.01 -5.71
CA TRP A 96 11.24 10.16 -5.00
C TRP A 96 10.37 8.90 -5.04
N CYS A 97 10.36 8.15 -6.16
CA CYS A 97 9.71 6.85 -6.24
C CYS A 97 10.31 5.84 -5.24
N TRP A 98 11.63 5.83 -5.05
CA TRP A 98 12.25 4.95 -4.06
C TRP A 98 11.97 5.38 -2.63
N LEU A 99 12.05 6.67 -2.32
CA LEU A 99 11.74 7.19 -0.98
C LEU A 99 10.30 6.87 -0.58
N THR A 100 9.34 7.15 -1.47
CA THR A 100 7.92 6.81 -1.25
C THR A 100 7.72 5.31 -1.06
N GLY A 101 8.42 4.46 -1.82
CA GLY A 101 8.41 3.01 -1.62
C GLY A 101 8.92 2.58 -0.24
N ILE A 102 10.07 3.11 0.20
CA ILE A 102 10.67 2.76 1.51
C ILE A 102 9.76 3.17 2.67
N PHE A 103 9.25 4.40 2.67
CA PHE A 103 8.35 4.85 3.73
C PHE A 103 6.98 4.18 3.63
N GLY A 104 6.51 3.88 2.42
CA GLY A 104 5.25 3.17 2.16
C GLY A 104 5.21 1.75 2.75
N MET A 105 6.36 1.08 2.90
CA MET A 105 6.44 -0.25 3.55
C MET A 105 5.82 -0.26 4.95
N ALA A 106 6.04 0.79 5.75
CA ALA A 106 5.48 0.88 7.10
C ALA A 106 3.95 0.99 7.07
N THR A 107 3.41 1.69 6.08
CA THR A 107 1.96 1.84 5.91
C THR A 107 1.33 0.52 5.45
N LYS A 108 1.92 -0.14 4.44
CA LYS A 108 1.44 -1.45 3.99
C LYS A 108 1.49 -2.50 5.10
N TYR A 109 2.53 -2.45 5.95
CA TYR A 109 2.64 -3.32 7.12
C TYR A 109 1.49 -3.06 8.12
N ALA A 110 1.20 -1.79 8.43
CA ALA A 110 0.09 -1.44 9.30
C ALA A 110 -1.26 -1.92 8.75
N GLU A 111 -1.51 -1.74 7.45
CA GLU A 111 -2.71 -2.24 6.78
C GLU A 111 -2.84 -3.76 6.90
N GLY A 112 -1.75 -4.50 6.66
CA GLY A 112 -1.72 -5.95 6.80
C GLY A 112 -2.00 -6.41 8.22
N LEU A 113 -1.42 -5.73 9.22
CA LEU A 113 -1.65 -6.01 10.64
C LEU A 113 -3.11 -5.79 11.02
N LEU A 114 -3.70 -4.66 10.60
CA LEU A 114 -5.10 -4.34 10.87
C LEU A 114 -6.04 -5.32 10.16
N ALA A 115 -5.73 -5.71 8.92
CA ALA A 115 -6.51 -6.69 8.18
C ALA A 115 -6.53 -8.05 8.88
N VAL A 116 -5.44 -8.46 9.52
CA VAL A 116 -5.40 -9.71 10.32
C VAL A 116 -6.13 -9.55 11.64
N LYS A 117 -6.00 -8.39 12.30
CA LYS A 117 -6.63 -8.12 13.61
C LYS A 117 -8.16 -8.07 13.54
N TYR A 118 -8.70 -7.42 12.51
CA TYR A 118 -10.15 -7.20 12.35
C TYR A 118 -10.80 -8.09 11.30
N ARG A 119 -10.15 -9.20 10.91
CA ARG A 119 -10.75 -10.15 9.97
C ARG A 119 -12.01 -10.81 10.54
N VAL A 120 -13.00 -11.01 9.69
CA VAL A 120 -14.27 -11.66 10.01
C VAL A 120 -14.38 -12.95 9.20
N LYS A 121 -14.98 -13.98 9.79
CA LYS A 121 -15.35 -15.20 9.05
C LYS A 121 -16.78 -15.06 8.55
N GLY A 122 -17.00 -15.23 7.25
CA GLY A 122 -18.34 -15.27 6.70
C GLY A 122 -19.04 -16.60 6.96
N SER A 123 -20.32 -16.66 6.60
CA SER A 123 -21.16 -17.87 6.64
C SER A 123 -20.54 -19.05 5.89
N ASP A 124 -19.80 -18.77 4.83
CA ASP A 124 -19.23 -19.75 3.91
C ASP A 124 -17.87 -20.28 4.41
N GLY A 125 -17.48 -19.94 5.65
CA GLY A 125 -16.23 -20.33 6.28
C GLY A 125 -14.99 -19.56 5.80
N ARG A 126 -15.12 -18.70 4.78
CA ARG A 126 -14.04 -17.86 4.24
C ARG A 126 -13.71 -16.68 5.14
N THR A 127 -12.45 -16.28 5.13
CA THR A 127 -11.96 -15.13 5.89
C THR A 127 -12.01 -13.85 5.05
N TYR A 128 -12.67 -12.82 5.55
CA TYR A 128 -12.72 -11.48 4.96
C TYR A 128 -11.94 -10.50 5.84
N GLY A 129 -11.17 -9.61 5.22
CA GLY A 129 -10.38 -8.61 5.94
C GLY A 129 -10.02 -7.44 5.03
N GLY A 130 -9.57 -6.35 5.63
CA GLY A 130 -9.18 -5.13 4.91
C GLY A 130 -9.65 -3.87 5.63
N PRO A 131 -9.36 -2.69 5.05
CA PRO A 131 -9.70 -1.40 5.67
C PRO A 131 -11.19 -1.23 5.98
N MET A 132 -12.07 -1.84 5.18
CA MET A 132 -13.52 -1.81 5.39
C MET A 132 -13.99 -2.47 6.69
N TYR A 133 -13.18 -3.35 7.28
CA TYR A 133 -13.47 -4.03 8.56
C TYR A 133 -12.73 -3.41 9.76
N ALA A 134 -11.84 -2.45 9.52
CA ALA A 134 -11.02 -1.83 10.57
C ALA A 134 -11.63 -0.53 11.12
N LEU A 135 -12.79 -0.11 10.61
CA LEU A 135 -13.54 1.10 10.96
C LEU A 135 -14.70 0.79 11.91
#